data_AF-A0A8K0X443-F1
#
_entry.id   AF-A0A8K0X443-F1
#
_cell.length_a   1.000
_cell.length_b   1.000
_cell.length_c   1.000
_cell.angle_alpha   90.00
_cell.angle_beta   90.00
_cell.angle_gamma   90.00
#
_symmetry.space_group_name_H-M   'P 1'
#
loop_
_entity.id
_entity.type
_entity.pdbx_description
1 polymer ?
#
loop_
_entity_poly.entity_id
_entity_poly.type
_entity_poly.pdbx_seq_one_letter_code
_entity_poly.pdbx_strand_id
1 'polypeptide(L)'
;MAARRVSQRCMILLVPAITFLGLGVLLLLARPDLPPLPGFNHHKPPHHAPPPPPPPHGDGHDAPAPKVWEPPKVDPLIHGMHASDYAKTEHPYELQPFPPSPLGSLPPAGATDKDAPVPWLAAVICTPWDVERRMLIRTSWMRLYKDLPFDARFVVSNPGPEWVESIRLENSTFGDMIVLDNLREDDFTANTVKTLGFYRWLVDKSPRRYEFVSKMDTDLWLNARGFWDRYLEPRLSAPDDDEGAPLRATVEKTIIGQLYYSPPHKIVFPHGSMYTVTWDMVSLLADLQDEHHVVAGEDMAMAVLMLKGHQQATVINMRGSEKFDFDERDTRHDGSAWAVDTTRPTAAEHALYGPDVIAVHQLKSNEAWLKVAACFDENGIKPMPSWKAPPPAPEPKEPTPPEELPADANDDARKKHDDAQKEYDAAKKEFEEAKKQVMRYSRSRFDAIPGDYWEHIGGTWLCNGIWKTPEGVDRNPELPE
;
A
#
# COMPACT_ATOMS: atom_id res chain seq x y z
N MET A 1 36.14 -56.29 17.60
CA MET A 1 35.63 -57.09 16.47
C MET A 1 35.38 -56.12 15.32
N ALA A 2 36.42 -55.85 14.54
CA ALA A 2 36.58 -56.26 13.13
C ALA A 2 35.65 -55.46 12.19
N ALA A 3 35.99 -54.26 11.73
CA ALA A 3 36.99 -53.89 10.71
C ALA A 3 36.68 -54.42 9.29
N ARG A 4 36.45 -53.50 8.34
CA ARG A 4 37.12 -53.49 7.02
C ARG A 4 36.92 -52.16 6.26
N ARG A 5 38.04 -51.46 6.10
CA ARG A 5 38.35 -50.51 5.01
C ARG A 5 38.70 -51.31 3.74
N VAL A 6 38.93 -50.57 2.64
CA VAL A 6 39.54 -50.89 1.32
C VAL A 6 38.48 -50.67 0.20
N SER A 7 38.67 -49.88 -0.85
CA SER A 7 39.87 -49.32 -1.48
C SER A 7 39.55 -48.03 -2.26
N GLN A 8 40.40 -47.01 -2.11
CA GLN A 8 40.69 -46.05 -3.18
C GLN A 8 41.50 -46.73 -4.29
N ARG A 9 41.49 -46.13 -5.48
CA ARG A 9 42.37 -46.32 -6.65
C ARG A 9 41.96 -47.41 -7.66
N CYS A 10 41.24 -46.97 -8.68
CA CYS A 10 41.67 -47.20 -10.07
C CYS A 10 41.12 -46.10 -10.99
N MET A 11 42.06 -45.38 -11.62
CA MET A 11 42.03 -44.81 -12.97
C MET A 11 40.90 -43.84 -13.34
N ILE A 12 41.14 -42.54 -13.46
CA ILE A 12 41.98 -41.90 -14.51
C ILE A 12 41.53 -42.35 -15.90
N LEU A 13 40.66 -41.57 -16.54
CA LEU A 13 40.59 -41.27 -17.97
C LEU A 13 39.26 -40.55 -18.25
N LEU A 14 39.25 -39.22 -18.20
CA LEU A 14 38.43 -38.32 -19.04
C LEU A 14 38.64 -36.87 -18.56
N VAL A 15 39.83 -36.38 -18.89
CA VAL A 15 40.15 -34.95 -19.04
C VAL A 15 39.79 -34.57 -20.51
N PRO A 16 39.91 -33.32 -20.93
CA PRO A 16 38.92 -32.24 -21.01
C PRO A 16 38.46 -31.96 -22.46
N ALA A 17 37.22 -31.55 -22.67
CA ALA A 17 36.81 -30.92 -23.92
C ALA A 17 35.83 -29.80 -23.57
N ILE A 18 35.99 -28.64 -24.21
CA ILE A 18 35.31 -27.36 -23.97
C ILE A 18 36.09 -26.43 -23.02
N THR A 19 37.35 -26.19 -23.40
CA THR A 19 38.14 -25.02 -22.96
C THR A 19 38.85 -24.40 -24.16
N PHE A 20 38.24 -24.35 -25.35
CA PHE A 20 38.80 -23.68 -26.54
C PHE A 20 37.70 -23.35 -27.56
N LEU A 21 36.85 -22.36 -27.25
CA LEU A 21 36.05 -21.63 -28.24
C LEU A 21 35.43 -20.40 -27.53
N GLY A 22 36.02 -19.23 -27.74
CA GLY A 22 35.52 -17.97 -27.18
C GLY A 22 36.60 -16.93 -26.86
N LEU A 23 37.87 -17.29 -26.91
CA LEU A 23 39.00 -16.36 -26.87
C LEU A 23 39.38 -15.95 -28.31
N GLY A 24 38.54 -15.14 -28.95
CA GLY A 24 38.74 -14.77 -30.36
C GLY A 24 37.93 -13.59 -30.90
N VAL A 25 37.14 -12.90 -30.06
CA VAL A 25 36.30 -11.75 -30.50
C VAL A 25 36.49 -10.50 -29.61
N LEU A 26 37.50 -10.49 -28.72
CA LEU A 26 37.73 -9.37 -27.79
C LEU A 26 39.04 -8.60 -28.06
N LEU A 27 39.46 -8.52 -29.32
CA LEU A 27 40.59 -7.69 -29.77
C LEU A 27 40.29 -7.14 -31.16
N LEU A 28 39.43 -6.11 -31.22
CA LEU A 28 39.37 -5.10 -32.28
C LEU A 28 38.25 -4.12 -31.89
N LEU A 29 38.64 -2.89 -31.57
CA LEU A 29 37.93 -1.63 -31.31
C LEU A 29 38.55 -1.00 -30.06
N ALA A 30 39.79 -0.53 -30.18
CA ALA A 30 40.14 0.86 -30.51
C ALA A 30 40.22 1.75 -29.26
N ARG A 31 41.46 2.00 -28.81
CA ARG A 31 41.79 3.23 -28.06
C ARG A 31 41.93 4.38 -29.08
N PRO A 32 41.68 5.63 -28.68
CA PRO A 32 42.83 6.45 -28.27
C PRO A 32 42.56 7.38 -27.07
N ASP A 33 43.67 7.80 -26.47
CA ASP A 33 43.80 8.81 -25.42
C ASP A 33 43.18 10.18 -25.77
N LEU A 34 42.76 10.95 -24.75
CA LEU A 34 42.96 12.41 -24.55
C LEU A 34 42.28 12.87 -23.22
N PRO A 35 42.59 14.07 -22.67
CA PRO A 35 42.92 14.34 -21.26
C PRO A 35 41.72 14.94 -20.46
N PRO A 36 41.86 15.30 -19.16
CA PRO A 36 40.71 15.69 -18.35
C PRO A 36 40.27 17.11 -18.70
N LEU A 37 38.96 17.37 -18.68
CA LEU A 37 38.44 18.75 -18.81
C LEU A 37 37.69 19.22 -17.56
N PRO A 38 37.96 20.48 -17.14
CA PRO A 38 37.33 21.16 -16.02
C PRO A 38 36.04 21.86 -16.45
N GLY A 39 35.19 22.22 -15.49
CA GLY A 39 34.13 23.21 -15.70
C GLY A 39 32.74 22.75 -15.27
N PHE A 40 32.50 22.76 -13.95
CA PHE A 40 31.18 23.14 -13.47
C PHE A 40 30.97 24.60 -13.86
N ASN A 41 30.17 24.84 -14.90
CA ASN A 41 29.55 26.14 -15.11
C ASN A 41 28.08 25.95 -15.45
N HIS A 42 27.28 26.61 -14.62
CA HIS A 42 25.85 26.80 -14.68
C HIS A 42 25.26 26.81 -16.11
N HIS A 43 24.32 25.90 -16.35
CA HIS A 43 23.22 26.17 -17.27
C HIS A 43 21.95 26.37 -16.45
N LYS A 44 21.52 27.63 -16.38
CA LYS A 44 20.13 27.97 -16.13
C LYS A 44 19.28 27.28 -17.21
N PRO A 45 18.16 26.63 -16.87
CA PRO A 45 17.18 26.25 -17.87
C PRO A 45 16.65 27.52 -18.58
N PRO A 46 16.25 27.43 -19.86
CA PRO A 46 15.70 28.57 -20.58
C PRO A 46 14.43 29.05 -19.89
N HIS A 47 14.31 30.37 -19.74
CA HIS A 47 13.06 31.03 -19.39
C HIS A 47 12.02 30.68 -20.46
N HIS A 48 11.15 29.72 -20.16
CA HIS A 48 9.88 29.60 -20.87
C HIS A 48 9.09 30.88 -20.58
N ALA A 49 8.69 31.58 -21.64
CA ALA A 49 7.73 32.67 -21.54
C ALA A 49 6.46 32.12 -20.85
N PRO A 50 5.82 32.90 -19.96
CA PRO A 50 4.56 32.49 -19.37
C PRO A 50 3.53 32.23 -20.49
N PRO A 51 2.66 31.22 -20.35
CA PRO A 51 1.62 30.95 -21.33
C PRO A 51 0.75 32.20 -21.53
N PRO A 52 0.19 32.41 -22.75
CA PRO A 52 -0.73 33.51 -22.98
C PRO A 52 -1.91 33.42 -22.00
N PRO A 53 -2.44 34.55 -21.54
CA PRO A 53 -3.59 34.55 -20.64
C PRO A 53 -4.76 33.82 -21.30
N PRO A 54 -5.57 33.08 -20.53
CA PRO A 54 -6.74 32.39 -21.06
C PRO A 54 -7.69 33.40 -21.74
N PRO A 55 -8.44 32.97 -22.77
CA PRO A 55 -9.44 33.82 -23.39
C PRO A 55 -10.43 34.30 -22.31
N PRO A 56 -10.98 35.52 -22.43
CA PRO A 56 -11.89 36.06 -21.42
C PRO A 56 -13.10 35.13 -21.31
N HIS A 57 -13.25 34.51 -20.13
CA HIS A 57 -14.43 33.75 -19.77
C HIS A 57 -15.65 34.64 -19.90
N GLY A 58 -16.61 34.21 -20.72
CA GLY A 58 -17.94 34.79 -20.72
C GLY A 58 -18.58 34.58 -19.35
N ASP A 59 -19.15 35.65 -18.81
CA ASP A 59 -20.10 35.78 -17.69
C ASP A 59 -20.42 34.46 -16.96
N GLY A 60 -19.45 33.97 -16.17
CA GLY A 60 -19.61 32.84 -15.26
C GLY A 60 -19.70 33.39 -13.85
N HIS A 61 -20.79 33.07 -13.16
CA HIS A 61 -21.01 33.34 -11.75
C HIS A 61 -19.73 33.11 -10.92
N ASP A 62 -19.37 34.10 -10.08
CA ASP A 62 -18.24 34.07 -9.15
C ASP A 62 -18.30 32.81 -8.26
N ALA A 63 -17.68 31.72 -8.70
CA ALA A 63 -17.45 30.57 -7.84
C ALA A 63 -16.48 31.03 -6.74
N PRO A 64 -16.81 30.80 -5.45
CA PRO A 64 -15.93 31.21 -4.36
C PRO A 64 -14.56 30.55 -4.52
N ALA A 65 -13.50 31.34 -4.31
CA ALA A 65 -12.14 30.82 -4.31
C ALA A 65 -11.99 29.71 -3.25
N PRO A 66 -11.24 28.62 -3.54
CA PRO A 66 -10.99 27.57 -2.56
C PRO A 66 -10.40 28.15 -1.26
N LYS A 67 -10.83 27.61 -0.12
CA LYS A 67 -10.21 27.88 1.18
C LYS A 67 -8.73 27.53 1.10
N VAL A 68 -7.89 28.42 1.63
CA VAL A 68 -6.46 28.15 1.77
C VAL A 68 -6.26 27.27 3.01
N TRP A 69 -5.63 26.13 2.80
CA TRP A 69 -5.31 25.17 3.86
C TRP A 69 -3.82 25.24 4.19
N GLU A 70 -3.51 25.50 5.45
CA GLU A 70 -2.14 25.51 5.93
C GLU A 70 -1.69 24.08 6.28
N PRO A 71 -0.48 23.66 5.86
CA PRO A 71 0.05 22.36 6.24
C PRO A 71 0.20 22.27 7.78
N PRO A 72 -0.30 21.19 8.42
CA PRO A 72 -0.12 21.03 9.84
C PRO A 72 1.36 20.83 10.20
N LYS A 73 1.73 21.22 11.42
CA LYS A 73 3.00 20.80 12.00
C LYS A 73 2.87 19.32 12.38
N VAL A 74 3.72 18.49 11.79
CA VAL A 74 3.74 17.04 11.99
C VAL A 74 5.07 16.64 12.60
N ASP A 75 5.01 15.86 13.68
CA ASP A 75 6.15 15.19 14.29
C ASP A 75 5.68 13.82 14.80
N PRO A 76 5.56 12.83 13.90
CA PRO A 76 4.89 11.57 14.20
C PRO A 76 5.62 10.81 15.31
N LEU A 77 4.84 10.09 16.12
CA LEU A 77 5.34 9.22 17.16
C LEU A 77 5.59 7.82 16.58
N ILE A 78 6.85 7.40 16.53
CA ILE A 78 7.30 6.10 16.02
C ILE A 78 7.75 5.26 17.21
N HIS A 79 6.99 4.21 17.53
CA HIS A 79 7.23 3.34 18.70
C HIS A 79 7.48 4.09 20.02
N GLY A 80 6.78 5.20 20.23
CA GLY A 80 6.90 6.02 21.45
C GLY A 80 7.97 7.10 21.41
N MET A 81 8.67 7.29 20.28
CA MET A 81 9.67 8.35 20.08
C MET A 81 9.23 9.30 18.95
N HIS A 82 9.45 10.60 19.12
CA HIS A 82 9.19 11.56 18.04
C HIS A 82 10.17 11.37 16.88
N ALA A 83 9.68 11.50 15.65
CA ALA A 83 10.51 11.44 14.44
C ALA A 83 11.69 12.43 14.50
N SER A 84 11.45 13.63 15.03
CA SER A 84 12.48 14.64 15.23
C SER A 84 13.62 14.23 16.17
N ASP A 85 13.35 13.32 17.11
CA ASP A 85 14.33 12.77 18.04
C ASP A 85 15.07 11.56 17.44
N TYR A 86 14.39 10.80 16.58
CA TYR A 86 15.00 9.68 15.86
C TYR A 86 16.16 10.14 14.97
N ALA A 87 16.05 11.31 14.34
CA ALA A 87 17.12 11.92 13.55
C ALA A 87 18.42 12.18 14.34
N LYS A 88 18.37 12.14 15.67
CA LYS A 88 19.52 12.36 16.57
C LYS A 88 20.14 11.06 17.08
N THR A 89 19.55 9.91 16.76
CA THR A 89 20.01 8.60 17.24
C THR A 89 21.27 8.14 16.51
N GLU A 90 22.17 7.49 17.23
CA GLU A 90 23.32 6.84 16.61
C GLU A 90 22.86 5.69 15.74
N HIS A 91 23.51 5.57 14.59
CA HIS A 91 23.12 4.62 13.58
C HIS A 91 23.91 3.32 13.68
N PRO A 92 23.25 2.16 13.52
CA PRO A 92 23.89 0.86 13.76
C PRO A 92 24.92 0.49 12.68
N TYR A 93 24.83 1.09 11.49
CA TYR A 93 25.77 0.86 10.40
C TYR A 93 25.83 2.04 9.42
N GLU A 94 26.97 2.15 8.73
CA GLU A 94 27.17 3.05 7.60
C GLU A 94 26.49 2.52 6.33
N LEU A 95 25.90 3.42 5.55
CA LEU A 95 25.31 3.05 4.26
C LEU A 95 26.40 2.73 3.25
N GLN A 96 26.43 1.48 2.81
CA GLN A 96 27.28 1.01 1.71
C GLN A 96 26.42 0.82 0.46
N PRO A 97 26.92 1.15 -0.74
CA PRO A 97 26.21 0.86 -1.99
C PRO A 97 25.80 -0.61 -2.05
N PHE A 98 24.57 -0.88 -2.47
CA PHE A 98 24.13 -2.26 -2.61
C PHE A 98 24.88 -2.92 -3.78
N PRO A 99 25.43 -4.15 -3.62
CA PRO A 99 26.13 -4.82 -4.70
C PRO A 99 25.24 -4.94 -5.94
N PRO A 100 25.81 -4.87 -7.16
CA PRO A 100 25.04 -5.08 -8.38
C PRO A 100 24.26 -6.39 -8.30
N SER A 101 22.94 -6.29 -8.40
CA SER A 101 22.01 -7.42 -8.46
C SER A 101 21.08 -7.18 -9.64
N PRO A 102 20.80 -8.21 -10.46
CA PRO A 102 19.95 -8.04 -11.61
C PRO A 102 18.53 -7.65 -11.17
N LEU A 103 18.02 -6.55 -11.71
CA LEU A 103 16.59 -6.32 -11.82
C LEU A 103 16.13 -7.14 -13.03
N GLY A 104 15.59 -8.32 -12.77
CA GLY A 104 15.04 -9.16 -13.82
C GLY A 104 13.85 -8.43 -14.47
N SER A 105 13.77 -8.42 -15.79
CA SER A 105 12.49 -8.20 -16.46
C SER A 105 11.67 -9.47 -16.25
N LEU A 106 10.74 -9.49 -15.29
CA LEU A 106 9.74 -10.55 -15.24
C LEU A 106 8.89 -10.39 -16.51
N PRO A 107 8.95 -11.32 -17.48
CA PRO A 107 7.96 -11.32 -18.54
C PRO A 107 6.64 -11.78 -17.89
N PRO A 108 5.49 -11.19 -18.23
CA PRO A 108 4.20 -11.83 -17.98
C PRO A 108 4.26 -13.26 -18.50
N ALA A 109 3.76 -14.23 -17.73
CA ALA A 109 3.84 -15.63 -18.13
C ALA A 109 2.97 -15.86 -19.36
N GLY A 110 3.56 -15.85 -20.56
CA GLY A 110 2.85 -15.92 -21.84
C GLY A 110 3.17 -14.77 -22.81
N ALA A 111 3.89 -13.73 -22.36
CA ALA A 111 4.40 -12.69 -23.25
C ALA A 111 5.48 -13.28 -24.16
N THR A 112 5.15 -13.45 -25.44
CA THR A 112 6.11 -13.82 -26.50
C THR A 112 7.12 -12.71 -26.77
N ASP A 113 6.86 -11.50 -26.27
CA ASP A 113 7.71 -10.34 -26.43
C ASP A 113 8.21 -9.85 -25.05
N LYS A 114 9.52 -9.95 -24.82
CA LYS A 114 10.16 -9.55 -23.55
C LYS A 114 10.14 -8.03 -23.33
N ASP A 115 9.74 -7.28 -24.35
CA ASP A 115 9.81 -5.83 -24.43
C ASP A 115 8.44 -5.15 -24.46
N ALA A 116 7.34 -5.90 -24.32
CA ALA A 116 6.00 -5.31 -24.25
C ALA A 116 5.91 -4.36 -23.03
N PRO A 117 5.51 -3.09 -23.24
CA PRO A 117 5.47 -2.09 -22.19
C PRO A 117 4.42 -2.45 -21.14
N VAL A 118 4.85 -2.47 -19.87
CA VAL A 118 4.03 -2.80 -18.71
C VAL A 118 3.58 -1.49 -18.06
N PRO A 119 2.30 -1.09 -18.14
CA PRO A 119 1.86 0.23 -17.68
C PRO A 119 1.77 0.33 -16.15
N TRP A 120 1.74 -0.79 -15.44
CA TRP A 120 1.49 -0.82 -13.99
C TRP A 120 2.65 -1.44 -13.20
N LEU A 121 3.20 -0.69 -12.24
CA LEU A 121 4.10 -1.21 -11.21
C LEU A 121 3.33 -1.49 -9.92
N ALA A 122 3.33 -2.75 -9.48
CA ALA A 122 2.77 -3.19 -8.21
C ALA A 122 3.90 -3.38 -7.19
N ALA A 123 4.20 -2.34 -6.39
CA ALA A 123 5.31 -2.34 -5.45
C ALA A 123 4.88 -2.63 -4.01
N VAL A 124 5.46 -3.68 -3.42
CA VAL A 124 5.27 -4.05 -2.01
C VAL A 124 6.45 -3.52 -1.20
N ILE A 125 6.17 -2.59 -0.28
CA ILE A 125 7.15 -2.02 0.63
C ILE A 125 7.37 -3.01 1.78
N CYS A 126 8.61 -3.45 1.98
CA CYS A 126 8.91 -4.50 2.95
C CYS A 126 10.26 -4.28 3.66
N THR A 127 10.49 -5.06 4.70
CA THR A 127 11.79 -5.12 5.38
C THR A 127 12.66 -6.23 4.78
N PRO A 128 13.99 -6.15 4.90
CA PRO A 128 14.91 -7.18 4.41
C PRO A 128 14.64 -8.58 4.97
N TRP A 129 14.23 -8.69 6.23
CA TRP A 129 14.04 -9.97 6.91
C TRP A 129 12.68 -10.63 6.64
N ASP A 130 11.75 -9.96 5.95
CA ASP A 130 10.43 -10.49 5.59
C ASP A 130 10.44 -11.53 4.45
N VAL A 131 11.46 -12.40 4.37
CA VAL A 131 11.64 -13.39 3.30
C VAL A 131 10.41 -14.30 3.17
N GLU A 132 9.90 -14.81 4.30
CA GLU A 132 8.73 -15.68 4.32
C GLU A 132 7.49 -14.98 3.75
N ARG A 133 7.26 -13.73 4.15
CA ARG A 133 6.11 -12.95 3.67
C ARG A 133 6.22 -12.64 2.19
N ARG A 134 7.41 -12.29 1.70
CA ARG A 134 7.65 -12.11 0.26
C ARG A 134 7.43 -13.41 -0.53
N MET A 135 7.86 -14.56 -0.01
CA MET A 135 7.57 -15.86 -0.62
C MET A 135 6.06 -16.14 -0.67
N LEU A 136 5.35 -15.84 0.41
CA LEU A 136 3.90 -16.00 0.46
C LEU A 136 3.19 -15.14 -0.59
N ILE A 137 3.59 -13.88 -0.73
CA ILE A 137 3.07 -12.95 -1.74
C ILE A 137 3.38 -13.43 -3.17
N ARG A 138 4.64 -13.80 -3.45
CA ARG A 138 5.06 -14.32 -4.77
C ARG A 138 4.25 -15.54 -5.18
N THR A 139 3.98 -16.44 -4.23
CA THR A 139 3.28 -17.70 -4.48
C THR A 139 1.75 -17.58 -4.45
N SER A 140 1.21 -16.42 -4.06
CA SER A 140 -0.22 -16.14 -4.03
C SER A 140 -0.65 -15.18 -5.14
N TRP A 141 -1.08 -13.95 -4.82
CA TRP A 141 -1.74 -13.04 -5.77
C TRP A 141 -0.83 -12.65 -6.94
N MET A 142 0.49 -12.51 -6.72
CA MET A 142 1.43 -12.21 -7.81
C MET A 142 1.45 -13.33 -8.86
N ARG A 143 1.43 -14.59 -8.40
CA ARG A 143 1.37 -15.76 -9.29
C ARG A 143 -0.02 -15.97 -9.88
N LEU A 144 -1.06 -15.71 -9.10
CA LEU A 144 -2.45 -15.92 -9.49
C LEU A 144 -2.84 -15.05 -10.68
N TYR A 145 -2.37 -13.81 -10.71
CA TYR A 145 -2.70 -12.80 -11.72
C TYR A 145 -1.56 -12.50 -12.69
N LYS A 146 -0.68 -13.47 -12.93
CA LYS A 146 0.52 -13.35 -13.78
C LYS A 146 0.24 -13.03 -15.27
N ASP A 147 -1.01 -13.12 -15.68
CA ASP A 147 -1.47 -12.83 -17.04
C ASP A 147 -1.85 -11.35 -17.24
N LEU A 148 -1.96 -10.58 -16.15
CA LEU A 148 -2.13 -9.13 -16.21
C LEU A 148 -0.83 -8.42 -16.58
N PRO A 149 -0.90 -7.25 -17.22
CA PRO A 149 0.26 -6.46 -17.59
C PRO A 149 0.72 -5.59 -16.40
N PHE A 150 1.17 -6.22 -15.31
CA PHE A 150 1.85 -5.52 -14.21
C PHE A 150 3.26 -6.06 -13.94
N ASP A 151 4.11 -5.18 -13.44
CA ASP A 151 5.43 -5.50 -12.94
C ASP A 151 5.35 -5.53 -11.41
N ALA A 152 5.53 -6.70 -10.80
CA ALA A 152 5.48 -6.85 -9.35
C ALA A 152 6.88 -6.76 -8.76
N ARG A 153 7.07 -5.88 -7.77
CA ARG A 153 8.37 -5.65 -7.12
C ARG A 153 8.25 -5.58 -5.61
N PHE A 154 9.30 -6.04 -4.94
CA PHE A 154 9.54 -5.75 -3.53
C PHE A 154 10.49 -4.59 -3.39
N VAL A 155 10.18 -3.65 -2.51
CA VAL A 155 11.03 -2.49 -2.21
C VAL A 155 11.58 -2.66 -0.80
N VAL A 156 12.91 -2.68 -0.69
CA VAL A 156 13.64 -2.76 0.58
C VAL A 156 14.59 -1.58 0.68
N SER A 157 14.79 -1.02 1.88
CA SER A 157 15.90 -0.08 2.09
C SER A 157 17.22 -0.84 2.16
N ASN A 158 18.32 -0.12 2.35
CA ASN A 158 19.63 -0.71 2.56
C ASN A 158 19.55 -1.75 3.69
N PRO A 159 19.84 -3.04 3.39
CA PRO A 159 19.60 -4.12 4.33
C PRO A 159 20.65 -4.22 5.44
N GLY A 160 21.73 -3.44 5.35
CA GLY A 160 22.86 -3.54 6.26
C GLY A 160 23.70 -4.81 6.06
N PRO A 161 24.83 -4.92 6.79
CA PRO A 161 25.82 -5.99 6.57
C PRO A 161 25.28 -7.39 6.87
N GLU A 162 24.28 -7.52 7.76
CA GLU A 162 23.72 -8.81 8.15
C GLU A 162 22.82 -9.42 7.05
N TRP A 163 22.12 -8.58 6.29
CA TRP A 163 21.09 -9.03 5.35
C TRP A 163 21.45 -8.81 3.88
N VAL A 164 22.53 -8.09 3.58
CA VAL A 164 22.94 -7.77 2.20
C VAL A 164 23.09 -9.02 1.32
N GLU A 165 23.72 -10.08 1.84
CA GLU A 165 23.95 -11.30 1.06
C GLU A 165 22.65 -12.08 0.84
N SER A 166 21.78 -12.14 1.85
CA SER A 166 20.47 -12.78 1.75
C SER A 166 19.60 -12.09 0.68
N ILE A 167 19.53 -10.75 0.71
CA ILE A 167 18.81 -9.95 -0.29
C ILE A 167 19.43 -10.10 -1.68
N ARG A 168 20.76 -10.12 -1.78
CA ARG A 168 21.46 -10.32 -3.06
C ARG A 168 21.15 -11.69 -3.66
N LEU A 169 21.19 -12.75 -2.86
CA LEU A 169 20.88 -14.12 -3.30
C LEU A 169 19.40 -14.27 -3.68
N GLU A 170 18.48 -13.74 -2.87
CA GLU A 170 17.05 -13.73 -3.18
C GLU A 170 16.79 -12.98 -4.50
N ASN A 171 17.32 -11.77 -4.66
CA ASN A 171 17.13 -11.00 -5.87
C ASN A 171 17.85 -11.61 -7.08
N SER A 172 18.99 -12.29 -6.92
CA SER A 172 19.59 -13.06 -8.02
C SER A 172 18.72 -14.24 -8.49
N THR A 173 17.84 -14.72 -7.61
CA THR A 173 16.94 -15.84 -7.91
C THR A 173 15.65 -15.35 -8.58
N PHE A 174 15.04 -14.30 -8.04
CA PHE A 174 13.72 -13.83 -8.47
C PHE A 174 13.75 -12.56 -9.33
N GLY A 175 14.80 -11.75 -9.20
CA GLY A 175 15.02 -10.53 -9.97
C GLY A 175 14.03 -9.41 -9.68
N ASP A 176 13.24 -9.49 -8.61
CA ASP A 176 12.06 -8.65 -8.35
C ASP A 176 12.24 -7.66 -7.19
N MET A 177 13.47 -7.37 -6.78
CA MET A 177 13.76 -6.41 -5.70
C MET A 177 14.32 -5.09 -6.20
N ILE A 178 13.73 -4.00 -5.73
CA ILE A 178 14.26 -2.64 -5.77
C ILE A 178 14.90 -2.37 -4.41
N VAL A 179 16.20 -2.09 -4.40
CA VAL A 179 16.95 -1.77 -3.18
C VAL A 179 17.24 -0.28 -3.13
N LEU A 180 16.72 0.41 -2.12
CA LEU A 180 16.98 1.82 -1.83
C LEU A 180 18.26 1.91 -0.99
N ASP A 181 19.41 1.79 -1.66
CA ASP A 181 20.73 1.71 -1.03
C ASP A 181 21.16 2.98 -0.28
N ASN A 182 20.52 4.12 -0.58
CA ASN A 182 20.71 5.41 0.06
C ASN A 182 19.83 5.63 1.30
N LEU A 183 18.92 4.72 1.61
CA LEU A 183 18.07 4.78 2.80
C LEU A 183 18.42 3.64 3.74
N ARG A 184 18.50 3.91 5.04
CA ARG A 184 18.72 2.85 6.03
C ARG A 184 17.44 2.04 6.21
N GLU A 185 17.56 0.75 6.50
CA GLU A 185 16.46 0.01 7.09
C GLU A 185 16.41 0.24 8.60
N ASP A 186 15.39 0.93 9.07
CA ASP A 186 15.00 1.13 10.46
C ASP A 186 13.51 1.52 10.57
N ASP A 187 12.96 1.48 11.80
CA ASP A 187 11.55 1.80 12.03
C ASP A 187 11.19 3.23 11.60
N PHE A 188 12.12 4.17 11.77
CA PHE A 188 11.92 5.54 11.33
C PHE A 188 11.72 5.60 9.82
N THR A 189 12.65 5.03 9.06
CA THR A 189 12.63 5.06 7.60
C THR A 189 11.40 4.35 7.05
N ALA A 190 11.08 3.17 7.60
CA ALA A 190 9.93 2.39 7.19
C ALA A 190 8.61 3.15 7.36
N ASN A 191 8.47 3.95 8.42
CA ASN A 191 7.22 4.66 8.74
C ASN A 191 7.19 6.12 8.26
N THR A 192 8.24 6.62 7.60
CA THR A 192 8.31 8.04 7.20
C THR A 192 8.70 8.28 5.74
N VAL A 193 9.93 7.92 5.34
CA VAL A 193 10.52 8.40 4.08
C VAL A 193 10.70 7.31 3.02
N LYS A 194 10.50 6.02 3.36
CA LYS A 194 10.78 4.91 2.43
C LYS A 194 10.02 5.02 1.11
N THR A 195 8.73 5.34 1.11
CA THR A 195 7.96 5.47 -0.14
C THR A 195 8.39 6.68 -0.98
N LEU A 196 8.69 7.82 -0.36
CA LEU A 196 9.20 8.98 -1.11
C LEU A 196 10.60 8.72 -1.68
N GLY A 197 11.45 8.00 -0.94
CA GLY A 197 12.73 7.51 -1.45
C GLY A 197 12.57 6.52 -2.61
N PHE A 198 11.54 5.67 -2.56
CA PHE A 198 11.17 4.80 -3.68
C PHE A 198 10.74 5.61 -4.91
N TYR A 199 9.90 6.63 -4.75
CA TYR A 199 9.51 7.51 -5.86
C TYR A 199 10.71 8.25 -6.44
N ARG A 200 11.61 8.73 -5.59
CA ARG A 200 12.86 9.32 -6.06
C ARG A 200 13.72 8.33 -6.83
N TRP A 201 13.84 7.10 -6.35
CA TRP A 201 14.53 6.02 -7.08
C TRP A 201 13.89 5.75 -8.44
N LEU A 202 12.54 5.76 -8.52
CA LEU A 202 11.84 5.56 -9.78
C LEU A 202 12.18 6.65 -10.80
N VAL A 203 12.19 7.91 -10.37
CA VAL A 203 12.50 9.05 -11.24
C VAL A 203 13.96 9.04 -11.69
N ASP A 204 14.90 8.77 -10.78
CA ASP A 204 16.33 8.92 -11.05
C ASP A 204 16.99 7.68 -11.66
N LYS A 205 16.55 6.48 -11.25
CA LYS A 205 17.29 5.23 -11.46
C LYS A 205 16.48 4.16 -12.18
N SER A 206 15.16 4.24 -12.25
CA SER A 206 14.37 3.18 -12.88
C SER A 206 14.69 3.08 -14.37
N PRO A 207 14.96 1.87 -14.89
CA PRO A 207 15.14 1.66 -16.33
C PRO A 207 13.83 1.77 -17.12
N ARG A 208 12.69 1.87 -16.41
CA ARG A 208 11.35 1.86 -16.99
C ARG A 208 10.49 2.96 -16.38
N ARG A 209 9.68 3.58 -17.22
CA ARG A 209 8.59 4.46 -16.82
C ARG A 209 7.29 3.68 -16.86
N TYR A 210 6.53 3.74 -15.78
CA TYR A 210 5.19 3.18 -15.68
C TYR A 210 4.16 4.29 -15.89
N GLU A 211 2.91 3.93 -16.15
CA GLU A 211 1.78 4.86 -16.16
C GLU A 211 1.16 4.96 -14.75
N PHE A 212 1.10 3.84 -14.05
CA PHE A 212 0.60 3.72 -12.68
C PHE A 212 1.61 3.02 -11.76
N VAL A 213 1.75 3.53 -10.54
CA VAL A 213 2.61 2.95 -9.50
C VAL A 213 1.78 2.74 -8.23
N SER A 214 1.62 1.49 -7.83
CA SER A 214 0.97 1.11 -6.57
C SER A 214 1.99 0.91 -5.48
N LYS A 215 1.73 1.51 -4.32
CA LYS A 215 2.38 1.18 -3.04
C LYS A 215 1.46 0.26 -2.24
N MET A 216 2.02 -0.81 -1.67
CA MET A 216 1.30 -1.77 -0.83
C MET A 216 2.17 -2.22 0.35
N ASP A 217 1.53 -2.53 1.48
CA ASP A 217 2.19 -3.17 2.63
C ASP A 217 2.26 -4.70 2.47
N THR A 218 3.10 -5.35 3.28
CA THR A 218 3.32 -6.81 3.21
C THR A 218 2.18 -7.66 3.73
N ASP A 219 1.25 -7.08 4.47
CA ASP A 219 0.07 -7.74 5.06
C ASP A 219 -1.22 -7.40 4.32
N LEU A 220 -1.10 -7.02 3.04
CA LEU A 220 -2.20 -6.74 2.15
C LEU A 220 -2.34 -7.82 1.06
N TRP A 221 -3.54 -8.38 0.94
CA TRP A 221 -3.96 -9.17 -0.22
C TRP A 221 -4.55 -8.26 -1.30
N LEU A 222 -4.13 -8.45 -2.55
CA LEU A 222 -4.63 -7.72 -3.71
C LEU A 222 -5.35 -8.65 -4.70
N ASN A 223 -6.60 -8.35 -5.00
CA ASN A 223 -7.30 -8.84 -6.19
C ASN A 223 -6.84 -8.00 -7.41
N ALA A 224 -5.69 -8.36 -7.98
CA ALA A 224 -5.09 -7.56 -9.04
C ALA A 224 -5.97 -7.51 -10.30
N ARG A 225 -6.72 -8.59 -10.59
CA ARG A 225 -7.73 -8.64 -11.66
C ARG A 225 -8.78 -7.56 -11.46
N GLY A 226 -9.45 -7.58 -10.32
CA GLY A 226 -10.48 -6.59 -10.00
C GLY A 226 -9.93 -5.16 -10.00
N PHE A 227 -8.69 -4.97 -9.51
CA PHE A 227 -8.06 -3.65 -9.52
C PHE A 227 -7.78 -3.15 -10.95
N TRP A 228 -7.22 -4.03 -11.81
CA TRP A 228 -6.96 -3.73 -13.21
C TRP A 228 -8.24 -3.33 -13.95
N ASP A 229 -9.25 -4.22 -13.94
CA ASP A 229 -10.48 -4.07 -14.73
C ASP A 229 -11.27 -2.81 -14.32
N ARG A 230 -11.30 -2.47 -13.03
CA ARG A 230 -12.12 -1.36 -12.51
C ARG A 230 -11.40 -0.02 -12.50
N TYR A 231 -10.10 -0.02 -12.22
CA TYR A 231 -9.37 1.22 -11.94
C TYR A 231 -8.33 1.58 -13.00
N LEU A 232 -7.60 0.60 -13.54
CA LEU A 232 -6.48 0.91 -14.43
C LEU A 232 -6.87 0.87 -15.90
N GLU A 233 -7.47 -0.23 -16.37
CA GLU A 233 -7.83 -0.41 -17.78
C GLU A 233 -8.72 0.71 -18.33
N PRO A 234 -9.78 1.18 -17.62
CA PRO A 234 -10.61 2.28 -18.11
C PRO A 234 -9.88 3.63 -18.23
N ARG A 235 -8.65 3.71 -17.70
CA ARG A 235 -7.82 4.93 -17.67
C ARG A 235 -6.56 4.75 -18.50
N LEU A 236 -6.54 3.75 -19.37
CA LEU A 236 -5.47 3.49 -20.32
C LEU A 236 -6.02 3.57 -21.73
N SER A 237 -5.31 4.25 -22.62
CA SER A 237 -5.59 4.23 -24.06
C SER A 237 -4.30 4.07 -24.85
N ALA A 238 -4.38 3.39 -26.00
CA ALA A 238 -3.34 3.50 -26.99
C ALA A 238 -3.38 4.90 -27.62
N PRO A 239 -2.24 5.49 -27.99
CA PRO A 239 -2.21 6.61 -28.93
C PRO A 239 -2.94 6.24 -30.22
N ASP A 240 -3.70 7.18 -30.79
CA ASP A 240 -4.50 6.94 -32.00
C ASP A 240 -3.64 6.36 -33.16
N ASP A 241 -4.20 5.37 -33.86
CA ASP A 241 -3.72 4.74 -35.11
C ASP A 241 -2.48 3.82 -35.10
N ASP A 242 -1.95 3.41 -33.94
CA ASP A 242 -0.81 2.45 -33.90
C ASP A 242 -1.14 1.16 -33.13
N GLU A 243 -1.57 0.13 -33.87
CA GLU A 243 -1.71 -1.24 -33.36
C GLU A 243 -0.35 -1.74 -32.82
N GLY A 244 -0.19 -1.67 -31.50
CA GLY A 244 1.04 -2.08 -30.80
C GLY A 244 1.70 -0.97 -30.00
N ALA A 245 1.19 0.27 -30.05
CA ALA A 245 1.70 1.34 -29.20
C ALA A 245 1.48 1.06 -27.70
N PRO A 246 2.41 1.51 -26.82
CA PRO A 246 2.25 1.42 -25.38
C PRO A 246 0.96 2.11 -24.92
N LEU A 247 0.21 1.44 -24.05
CA LEU A 247 -0.90 2.06 -23.32
C LEU A 247 -0.39 3.24 -22.49
N ARG A 248 -1.14 4.34 -22.50
CA ARG A 248 -0.86 5.58 -21.76
C ARG A 248 -2.00 5.91 -20.81
N ALA A 249 -1.66 6.46 -19.64
CA ALA A 249 -2.67 6.98 -18.74
C ALA A 249 -3.45 8.11 -19.43
N THR A 250 -4.78 8.05 -19.35
CA THR A 250 -5.68 9.12 -19.83
C THR A 250 -6.00 10.14 -18.73
N VAL A 251 -5.41 9.95 -17.55
CA VAL A 251 -5.59 10.78 -16.37
C VAL A 251 -4.25 11.29 -15.88
N GLU A 252 -4.26 12.49 -15.33
CA GLU A 252 -3.09 13.15 -14.73
C GLU A 252 -3.37 13.41 -13.25
N LYS A 253 -2.30 13.60 -12.46
CA LYS A 253 -2.33 13.94 -11.04
C LYS A 253 -3.38 13.16 -10.24
N THR A 254 -3.46 11.86 -10.51
CA THR A 254 -4.53 10.99 -9.97
C THR A 254 -3.98 10.00 -8.94
N ILE A 255 -4.75 9.82 -7.87
CA ILE A 255 -4.54 8.84 -6.81
C ILE A 255 -5.77 7.93 -6.71
N ILE A 256 -5.54 6.63 -6.59
CA ILE A 256 -6.55 5.59 -6.41
C ILE A 256 -6.26 4.90 -5.08
N GLY A 257 -7.17 5.01 -4.12
CA GLY A 257 -6.95 4.49 -2.77
C GLY A 257 -8.11 4.86 -1.87
N GLN A 258 -7.97 4.64 -0.56
CA GLN A 258 -9.00 5.01 0.41
C GLN A 258 -8.52 6.21 1.22
N LEU A 259 -9.25 7.32 1.21
CA LEU A 259 -8.91 8.45 2.07
C LEU A 259 -9.13 8.10 3.55
N TYR A 260 -8.24 8.63 4.37
CA TYR A 260 -8.26 8.52 5.81
C TYR A 260 -8.11 9.90 6.43
N TYR A 261 -8.94 10.18 7.43
CA TYR A 261 -8.82 11.36 8.27
C TYR A 261 -8.05 11.01 9.54
N SER A 262 -7.02 11.78 9.87
CA SER A 262 -6.31 11.70 11.14
C SER A 262 -6.81 12.80 12.08
N PRO A 263 -7.67 12.50 13.08
CA PRO A 263 -8.12 13.50 14.05
C PRO A 263 -6.99 14.22 14.80
N PRO A 264 -5.91 13.54 15.27
CA PRO A 264 -4.84 14.22 16.00
C PRO A 264 -4.10 15.27 15.16
N HIS A 265 -3.97 15.03 13.86
CA HIS A 265 -3.20 15.87 12.95
C HIS A 265 -4.07 16.77 12.06
N LYS A 266 -5.40 16.61 12.12
CA LYS A 266 -6.38 17.41 11.36
C LYS A 266 -6.06 17.45 9.87
N ILE A 267 -5.78 16.28 9.28
CA ILE A 267 -5.39 16.15 7.88
C ILE A 267 -6.00 14.88 7.28
N VAL A 268 -6.33 14.97 5.99
CA VAL A 268 -6.84 13.86 5.17
C VAL A 268 -5.76 13.44 4.19
N PHE A 269 -5.51 12.13 4.07
CA PHE A 269 -4.51 11.55 3.18
C PHE A 269 -4.94 10.15 2.70
N PRO A 270 -4.37 9.63 1.60
CA PRO A 270 -4.59 8.24 1.18
C PRO A 270 -4.05 7.27 2.22
N HIS A 271 -4.85 6.29 2.66
CA HIS A 271 -4.46 5.33 3.69
C HIS A 271 -3.25 4.49 3.26
N GLY A 272 -2.21 4.45 4.11
CA GLY A 272 -0.91 3.86 3.78
C GLY A 272 -0.93 2.42 3.31
N SER A 273 -1.87 1.58 3.75
CA SER A 273 -1.84 0.15 3.39
C SER A 273 -1.85 -0.14 1.88
N MET A 274 -2.55 0.68 1.10
CA MET A 274 -2.46 0.66 -0.35
C MET A 274 -2.99 1.94 -0.97
N TYR A 275 -2.24 2.45 -1.94
CA TYR A 275 -2.72 3.44 -2.90
C TYR A 275 -1.93 3.33 -4.21
N THR A 276 -2.50 3.83 -5.29
CA THR A 276 -1.89 3.89 -6.62
C THR A 276 -1.86 5.31 -7.10
N VAL A 277 -0.74 5.73 -7.66
CA VAL A 277 -0.58 7.07 -8.22
C VAL A 277 -0.17 6.98 -9.69
N THR A 278 -0.54 8.01 -10.43
CA THR A 278 -0.04 8.25 -11.79
C THR A 278 1.43 8.63 -11.78
N TRP A 279 2.15 8.40 -12.88
CA TRP A 279 3.59 8.70 -12.91
C TRP A 279 3.92 10.17 -12.68
N ASP A 280 3.12 11.09 -13.19
CA ASP A 280 3.32 12.52 -12.96
C ASP A 280 3.16 12.90 -11.47
N MET A 281 2.31 12.18 -10.71
CA MET A 281 2.31 12.27 -9.25
C MET A 281 3.59 11.74 -8.60
N VAL A 282 4.17 10.65 -9.12
CA VAL A 282 5.46 10.13 -8.62
C VAL A 282 6.55 11.19 -8.76
N SER A 283 6.66 11.81 -9.95
CA SER A 283 7.60 12.90 -10.20
C SER A 283 7.33 14.11 -9.31
N LEU A 284 6.07 14.55 -9.23
CA LEU A 284 5.69 15.69 -8.39
C LEU A 284 6.04 15.49 -6.92
N LEU A 285 5.73 14.32 -6.34
CA LEU A 285 6.00 14.05 -4.93
C LEU A 285 7.50 13.93 -4.64
N ALA A 286 8.29 13.40 -5.58
CA ALA A 286 9.74 13.39 -5.46
C ALA A 286 10.30 14.82 -5.47
N ASP A 287 9.85 15.67 -6.39
CA ASP A 287 10.30 17.07 -6.49
C ASP A 287 9.90 17.89 -5.26
N LEU A 288 8.66 17.73 -4.77
CA LEU A 288 8.21 18.41 -3.55
C LEU A 288 8.98 17.94 -2.32
N GLN A 289 9.37 16.67 -2.25
CA GLN A 289 10.17 16.17 -1.14
C GLN A 289 11.60 16.73 -1.16
N ASP A 290 12.18 16.92 -2.35
CA ASP A 290 13.46 17.62 -2.52
C ASP A 290 13.37 19.09 -2.14
N GLU A 291 12.22 19.74 -2.33
CA GLU A 291 12.02 21.15 -1.98
C GLU A 291 11.73 21.35 -0.48
N HIS A 292 10.89 20.50 0.11
CA HIS A 292 10.30 20.75 1.42
C HIS A 292 10.81 19.84 2.53
N HIS A 293 11.47 18.73 2.18
CA HIS A 293 12.07 17.77 3.12
C HIS A 293 11.12 17.35 4.25
N VAL A 294 9.89 16.97 3.89
CA VAL A 294 8.87 16.60 4.88
C VAL A 294 9.25 15.29 5.56
N VAL A 295 9.17 15.27 6.89
CA VAL A 295 9.24 14.06 7.71
C VAL A 295 7.91 13.94 8.46
N ALA A 296 7.10 12.97 8.04
CA ALA A 296 5.79 12.69 8.60
C ALA A 296 5.54 11.18 8.53
N GLY A 297 4.38 10.69 9.00
CA GLY A 297 3.93 9.35 8.63
C GLY A 297 3.94 9.22 7.10
N GLU A 298 4.42 8.10 6.58
CA GLU A 298 4.73 7.92 5.14
C GLU A 298 3.60 8.36 4.20
N ASP A 299 2.37 8.00 4.53
CA ASP A 299 1.17 8.37 3.79
C ASP A 299 0.73 9.83 4.03
N MET A 300 0.87 10.32 5.26
CA MET A 300 0.62 11.71 5.63
C MET A 300 1.59 12.69 4.95
N ALA A 301 2.84 12.27 4.71
CA ALA A 301 3.86 13.09 4.07
C ALA A 301 3.39 13.57 2.69
N MET A 302 2.69 12.72 1.94
CA MET A 302 2.09 13.09 0.66
C MET A 302 1.15 14.30 0.79
N ALA A 303 0.22 14.27 1.75
CA ALA A 303 -0.74 15.36 1.93
C ALA A 303 -0.04 16.66 2.37
N VAL A 304 0.94 16.56 3.27
CA VAL A 304 1.71 17.73 3.73
C VAL A 304 2.52 18.35 2.58
N LEU A 305 3.14 17.52 1.73
CA LEU A 305 3.85 17.98 0.54
C LEU A 305 2.92 18.68 -0.44
N MET A 306 1.76 18.11 -0.73
CA MET A 306 0.78 18.70 -1.63
C MET A 306 0.26 20.06 -1.10
N LEU A 307 0.03 20.18 0.21
CA LEU A 307 -0.34 21.46 0.84
C LEU A 307 0.77 22.51 0.70
N LYS A 308 2.02 22.13 1.01
CA LYS A 308 3.18 23.02 0.90
C LYS A 308 3.44 23.50 -0.53
N GLY A 309 3.29 22.60 -1.50
CA GLY A 309 3.44 22.89 -2.92
C GLY A 309 2.21 23.52 -3.57
N HIS A 310 1.14 23.76 -2.81
CA HIS A 310 -0.17 24.22 -3.30
C HIS A 310 -0.69 23.40 -4.49
N GLN A 311 -0.48 22.09 -4.43
CA GLN A 311 -0.87 21.15 -5.47
C GLN A 311 -2.21 20.51 -5.15
N GLN A 312 -2.90 20.08 -6.21
CA GLN A 312 -4.14 19.31 -6.12
C GLN A 312 -4.01 18.03 -6.93
N ALA A 313 -4.73 17.00 -6.50
CA ALA A 313 -4.81 15.73 -7.17
C ALA A 313 -6.26 15.24 -7.24
N THR A 314 -6.59 14.53 -8.31
CA THR A 314 -7.84 13.79 -8.41
C THR A 314 -7.74 12.53 -7.56
N VAL A 315 -8.75 12.26 -6.72
CA VAL A 315 -8.83 11.07 -5.88
C VAL A 315 -9.98 10.18 -6.33
N ILE A 316 -9.66 8.93 -6.66
CA ILE A 316 -10.65 7.87 -6.85
C ILE A 316 -10.69 7.08 -5.56
N ASN A 317 -11.69 7.38 -4.74
CA ASN A 317 -11.82 6.79 -3.42
C ASN A 317 -12.40 5.38 -3.47
N MET A 318 -11.66 4.39 -2.97
CA MET A 318 -12.12 3.02 -2.75
C MET A 318 -13.06 2.97 -1.54
N ARG A 319 -14.19 2.30 -1.71
CA ARG A 319 -15.21 2.11 -0.67
C ARG A 319 -14.75 1.09 0.36
N GLY A 320 -15.41 1.07 1.53
CA GLY A 320 -15.19 0.04 2.55
C GLY A 320 -15.32 -1.38 1.98
N SER A 321 -16.29 -1.60 1.09
CA SER A 321 -16.52 -2.90 0.45
C SER A 321 -15.41 -3.35 -0.49
N GLU A 322 -14.60 -2.40 -0.96
CA GLU A 322 -13.50 -2.63 -1.90
C GLU A 322 -12.17 -2.75 -1.18
N LYS A 323 -11.93 -1.89 -0.18
CA LYS A 323 -10.72 -1.87 0.63
C LYS A 323 -11.04 -1.72 2.11
N PHE A 324 -10.63 -2.71 2.90
CA PHE A 324 -10.90 -2.79 4.34
C PHE A 324 -9.79 -3.54 5.08
N ASP A 325 -9.80 -3.43 6.40
CA ASP A 325 -8.97 -4.22 7.31
C ASP A 325 -9.71 -5.51 7.67
N PHE A 326 -9.02 -6.64 7.59
CA PHE A 326 -9.64 -7.94 7.86
C PHE A 326 -9.97 -8.12 9.34
N ASP A 327 -11.22 -8.44 9.64
CA ASP A 327 -11.66 -8.80 11.01
C ASP A 327 -12.07 -10.27 11.08
N GLU A 328 -11.21 -11.10 11.67
CA GLU A 328 -11.48 -12.54 11.87
C GLU A 328 -12.77 -12.80 12.67
N ARG A 329 -13.16 -11.87 13.56
CA ARG A 329 -14.38 -12.01 14.37
C ARG A 329 -15.66 -11.80 13.57
N ASP A 330 -15.55 -11.22 12.38
CA ASP A 330 -16.66 -10.98 11.46
C ASP A 330 -16.84 -12.14 10.45
N THR A 331 -16.00 -13.18 10.55
CA THR A 331 -16.09 -14.37 9.69
C THR A 331 -17.21 -15.30 10.12
N ARG A 332 -17.66 -16.16 9.21
CA ARG A 332 -18.67 -17.21 9.47
C ARG A 332 -18.23 -18.29 10.47
N HIS A 333 -16.96 -18.28 10.89
CA HIS A 333 -16.35 -19.34 11.71
C HIS A 333 -16.44 -20.76 11.11
N ASP A 334 -16.63 -20.88 9.80
CA ASP A 334 -16.65 -22.14 9.05
C ASP A 334 -15.28 -22.51 8.46
N GLY A 335 -14.24 -21.79 8.86
CA GLY A 335 -12.88 -21.89 8.34
C GLY A 335 -12.60 -21.03 7.10
N SER A 336 -13.61 -20.35 6.55
CA SER A 336 -13.44 -19.40 5.45
C SER A 336 -13.26 -17.95 5.93
N ALA A 337 -12.81 -17.07 5.05
CA ALA A 337 -12.76 -15.63 5.31
C ALA A 337 -14.07 -14.89 4.97
N TRP A 338 -15.14 -15.61 4.62
CA TRP A 338 -16.43 -15.01 4.28
C TRP A 338 -17.13 -14.45 5.51
N ALA A 339 -17.79 -13.32 5.34
CA ALA A 339 -18.46 -12.61 6.39
C ALA A 339 -19.78 -13.27 6.82
N VAL A 340 -20.16 -13.03 8.09
CA VAL A 340 -21.49 -13.32 8.64
C VAL A 340 -22.60 -12.56 7.89
N ASP A 341 -23.87 -12.92 8.08
CA ASP A 341 -25.02 -12.23 7.48
C ASP A 341 -25.27 -10.83 8.05
N THR A 342 -24.80 -10.56 9.27
CA THR A 342 -24.92 -9.25 9.93
C THR A 342 -23.77 -8.28 9.62
N THR A 343 -22.85 -8.65 8.73
CA THR A 343 -21.69 -7.80 8.41
C THR A 343 -22.12 -6.45 7.84
N ARG A 344 -21.30 -5.43 8.07
CA ARG A 344 -21.46 -4.11 7.47
C ARG A 344 -20.36 -3.90 6.43
N PRO A 345 -20.62 -4.17 5.14
CA PRO A 345 -19.58 -4.16 4.11
C PRO A 345 -19.05 -2.77 3.77
N THR A 346 -19.59 -1.70 4.36
CA THR A 346 -19.06 -0.34 4.20
C THR A 346 -18.16 0.09 5.37
N ALA A 347 -18.02 -0.73 6.42
CA ALA A 347 -17.16 -0.43 7.55
C ALA A 347 -15.67 -0.43 7.16
N ALA A 348 -14.83 0.19 7.98
CA ALA A 348 -13.38 0.16 7.77
C ALA A 348 -12.76 -1.22 8.03
N GLU A 349 -13.41 -2.05 8.86
CA GLU A 349 -12.97 -3.39 9.24
C GLU A 349 -14.14 -4.37 9.12
N HIS A 350 -13.93 -5.50 8.43
CA HIS A 350 -14.91 -6.59 8.29
C HIS A 350 -14.27 -7.83 7.64
N ALA A 351 -15.02 -8.91 7.52
CA ALA A 351 -14.65 -10.09 6.73
C ALA A 351 -15.09 -9.94 5.26
N LEU A 352 -14.76 -10.89 4.38
CA LEU A 352 -15.04 -10.74 2.95
C LEU A 352 -16.55 -10.77 2.66
N TYR A 353 -17.03 -9.78 1.90
CA TYR A 353 -18.42 -9.68 1.52
C TYR A 353 -18.58 -9.23 0.07
N GLY A 354 -19.41 -9.96 -0.68
CA GLY A 354 -19.80 -9.58 -2.04
C GLY A 354 -18.68 -9.67 -3.09
N PRO A 355 -18.97 -9.22 -4.32
CA PRO A 355 -18.06 -9.33 -5.46
C PRO A 355 -17.08 -8.16 -5.58
N ASP A 356 -17.17 -7.17 -4.68
CA ASP A 356 -16.46 -5.89 -4.82
C ASP A 356 -15.11 -5.83 -4.14
N VAL A 357 -14.66 -6.92 -3.50
CA VAL A 357 -13.40 -6.94 -2.75
C VAL A 357 -12.20 -6.78 -3.67
N ILE A 358 -11.40 -5.75 -3.41
CA ILE A 358 -10.19 -5.42 -4.16
C ILE A 358 -8.93 -5.59 -3.31
N ALA A 359 -8.92 -5.05 -2.10
CA ALA A 359 -7.75 -5.04 -1.24
C ALA A 359 -8.13 -5.37 0.22
N VAL A 360 -7.48 -6.39 0.80
CA VAL A 360 -7.76 -6.84 2.17
C VAL A 360 -6.50 -6.67 3.00
N HIS A 361 -6.55 -5.79 4.00
CA HIS A 361 -5.41 -5.38 4.83
C HIS A 361 -5.43 -6.08 6.21
N GLN A 362 -4.38 -5.86 7.03
CA GLN A 362 -4.19 -6.45 8.37
C GLN A 362 -4.07 -7.98 8.38
N LEU A 363 -3.56 -8.60 7.32
CA LEU A 363 -3.33 -10.06 7.25
C LEU A 363 -2.04 -10.46 7.97
N LYS A 364 -2.01 -10.18 9.28
CA LYS A 364 -0.82 -10.36 10.13
C LYS A 364 -0.39 -11.82 10.25
N SER A 365 -1.30 -12.79 10.15
CA SER A 365 -0.97 -14.22 10.21
C SER A 365 -1.04 -14.89 8.82
N ASN A 366 -0.23 -15.94 8.63
CA ASN A 366 -0.31 -16.79 7.45
C ASN A 366 -1.67 -17.49 7.34
N GLU A 367 -2.30 -17.81 8.48
CA GLU A 367 -3.63 -18.43 8.50
C GLU A 367 -4.68 -17.48 7.91
N ALA A 368 -4.74 -16.24 8.37
CA ALA A 368 -5.65 -15.23 7.83
C ALA A 368 -5.39 -15.00 6.33
N TRP A 369 -4.10 -14.91 5.95
CA TRP A 369 -3.70 -14.79 4.54
C TRP A 369 -4.26 -15.94 3.68
N LEU A 370 -4.07 -17.19 4.12
CA LEU A 370 -4.51 -18.36 3.35
C LEU A 370 -6.04 -18.49 3.31
N LYS A 371 -6.76 -18.10 4.38
CA LYS A 371 -8.22 -18.03 4.38
C LYS A 371 -8.72 -17.03 3.34
N VAL A 372 -8.13 -15.83 3.31
CA VAL A 372 -8.46 -14.80 2.32
C VAL A 372 -8.11 -15.28 0.92
N ALA A 373 -6.91 -15.82 0.72
CA ALA A 373 -6.46 -16.36 -0.57
C ALA A 373 -7.42 -17.40 -1.16
N ALA A 374 -7.98 -18.27 -0.31
CA ALA A 374 -8.91 -19.31 -0.74
C ALA A 374 -10.21 -18.75 -1.34
N CYS A 375 -10.57 -17.50 -1.05
CA CYS A 375 -11.73 -16.81 -1.62
C CYS A 375 -11.49 -16.24 -3.03
N PHE A 376 -10.27 -16.36 -3.58
CA PHE A 376 -9.93 -15.87 -4.92
C PHE A 376 -9.50 -17.00 -5.86
N ASP A 377 -9.63 -16.73 -7.15
CA ASP A 377 -9.05 -17.49 -8.26
C ASP A 377 -8.55 -16.55 -9.36
N GLU A 378 -8.13 -17.08 -10.51
CA GLU A 378 -7.59 -16.31 -11.64
C GLU A 378 -8.57 -15.26 -12.18
N ASN A 379 -9.88 -15.42 -11.96
CA ASN A 379 -10.92 -14.48 -12.38
C ASN A 379 -11.24 -13.42 -11.31
N GLY A 380 -10.52 -13.41 -10.19
CA GLY A 380 -10.74 -12.48 -9.09
C GLY A 380 -11.41 -13.16 -7.89
N ILE A 381 -12.35 -12.45 -7.26
CA ILE A 381 -13.08 -12.98 -6.09
C ILE A 381 -14.11 -14.02 -6.52
N LYS A 382 -14.15 -15.15 -5.81
CA LYS A 382 -15.15 -16.20 -6.03
C LYS A 382 -16.53 -15.70 -5.61
N PRO A 383 -17.62 -16.24 -6.19
CA PRO A 383 -18.96 -15.97 -5.70
C PRO A 383 -19.08 -16.30 -4.20
N MET A 384 -19.62 -15.35 -3.43
CA MET A 384 -19.87 -15.54 -2.01
C MET A 384 -20.82 -16.73 -1.81
N PRO A 385 -20.49 -17.72 -0.96
CA PRO A 385 -21.38 -18.84 -0.70
C PRO A 385 -22.67 -18.37 -0.03
N SER A 386 -23.81 -18.97 -0.38
CA SER A 386 -25.08 -18.70 0.28
C SER A 386 -24.96 -18.93 1.79
N TRP A 387 -25.57 -18.05 2.59
CA TRP A 387 -25.69 -18.23 4.02
C TRP A 387 -26.47 -19.51 4.31
N LYS A 388 -25.82 -20.49 4.94
CA LYS A 388 -26.54 -21.54 5.64
C LYS A 388 -27.04 -20.91 6.92
N ALA A 389 -28.32 -20.56 6.98
CA ALA A 389 -28.90 -19.87 8.14
C ALA A 389 -28.49 -20.55 9.45
N PRO A 390 -27.61 -19.94 10.27
CA PRO A 390 -27.49 -20.33 11.67
C PRO A 390 -28.77 -19.88 12.38
N PRO A 391 -29.18 -20.52 13.48
CA PRO A 391 -30.24 -19.96 14.31
C PRO A 391 -29.83 -18.54 14.73
N PRO A 392 -30.76 -17.57 14.72
CA PRO A 392 -30.43 -16.20 15.11
C PRO A 392 -29.86 -16.22 16.52
N ALA A 393 -28.66 -15.64 16.67
CA ALA A 393 -28.13 -15.35 17.99
C ALA A 393 -29.11 -14.41 18.69
N PRO A 394 -29.45 -14.64 19.98
CA PRO A 394 -30.30 -13.71 20.71
C PRO A 394 -29.64 -12.33 20.73
N GLU A 395 -30.40 -11.28 20.39
CA GLU A 395 -29.93 -9.90 20.55
C GLU A 395 -29.49 -9.70 22.01
N PRO A 396 -28.28 -9.16 22.24
CA PRO A 396 -27.81 -8.90 23.59
C PRO A 396 -28.74 -7.85 24.22
N LYS A 397 -29.56 -8.27 25.19
CA LYS A 397 -30.40 -7.38 25.98
C LYS A 397 -29.54 -6.72 27.04
N GLU A 398 -29.75 -5.42 27.27
CA GLU A 398 -29.12 -4.73 28.39
C GLU A 398 -29.52 -5.45 29.69
N PRO A 399 -28.56 -5.93 30.50
CA PRO A 399 -28.87 -6.64 31.72
C PRO A 399 -29.55 -5.68 32.70
N THR A 400 -30.55 -6.18 33.42
CA THR A 400 -31.24 -5.39 34.45
C THR A 400 -30.46 -5.45 35.77
N PRO A 401 -30.19 -4.33 36.44
CA PRO A 401 -29.57 -4.34 37.76
C PRO A 401 -30.39 -5.16 38.76
N PRO A 402 -29.76 -5.87 39.72
CA PRO A 402 -30.49 -6.49 40.82
C PRO A 402 -31.21 -5.43 41.68
N GLU A 403 -32.35 -5.81 42.26
CA GLU A 403 -33.15 -4.93 43.13
C GLU A 403 -32.41 -4.63 44.44
N GLU A 404 -32.44 -3.36 44.88
CA GLU A 404 -31.75 -2.94 46.10
C GLU A 404 -32.24 -3.70 47.33
N LEU A 405 -31.31 -4.21 48.15
CA LEU A 405 -31.66 -4.88 49.39
C LEU A 405 -32.15 -3.91 50.47
N PRO A 406 -33.21 -4.25 51.22
CA PRO A 406 -33.60 -3.49 52.40
C PRO A 406 -32.54 -3.62 53.50
N ALA A 407 -32.44 -2.58 54.34
CA ALA A 407 -31.37 -2.44 55.33
C ALA A 407 -31.31 -3.59 56.37
N ASP A 408 -32.43 -4.30 56.58
CA ASP A 408 -32.61 -5.41 57.51
C ASP A 408 -32.46 -6.80 56.85
N ALA A 409 -31.98 -6.88 55.61
CA ALA A 409 -31.74 -8.14 54.91
C ALA A 409 -30.79 -9.07 55.68
N ASN A 410 -31.19 -10.33 55.82
CA ASN A 410 -30.39 -11.39 56.44
C ASN A 410 -29.18 -11.79 55.57
N ASP A 411 -28.24 -12.53 56.16
CA ASP A 411 -26.99 -12.93 55.49
C ASP A 411 -27.22 -13.74 54.20
N ASP A 412 -28.27 -14.57 54.17
CA ASP A 412 -28.65 -15.34 52.98
C ASP A 412 -29.13 -14.45 51.83
N ALA A 413 -29.91 -13.39 52.14
CA ALA A 413 -30.38 -12.42 51.16
C ALA A 413 -29.23 -11.56 50.63
N ARG A 414 -28.29 -11.17 51.52
CA ARG A 414 -27.06 -10.45 51.14
C ARG A 414 -26.21 -11.26 50.17
N LYS A 415 -25.98 -12.55 50.47
CA LYS A 415 -25.22 -13.44 49.60
C LYS A 415 -25.86 -13.59 48.21
N LYS A 416 -27.18 -13.77 48.16
CA LYS A 416 -27.91 -13.87 46.88
C LYS A 416 -27.80 -12.60 46.04
N HIS A 417 -27.87 -11.43 46.68
CA HIS A 417 -27.68 -10.16 46.00
C HIS A 417 -26.25 -9.99 45.47
N ASP A 418 -25.23 -10.36 46.25
CA ASP A 418 -23.83 -10.29 45.81
C ASP A 418 -23.57 -11.21 44.60
N ASP A 419 -24.16 -12.41 44.59
CA ASP A 419 -24.04 -13.33 43.45
C ASP A 419 -24.78 -12.79 42.22
N ALA A 420 -25.98 -12.22 42.39
CA ALA A 420 -26.73 -11.56 41.32
C ALA A 420 -26.01 -10.31 40.76
N GLN A 421 -25.34 -9.53 41.62
CA GLN A 421 -24.55 -8.37 41.21
C GLN A 421 -23.35 -8.79 40.37
N LYS A 422 -22.65 -9.87 40.73
CA LYS A 422 -21.55 -10.41 39.91
C LYS A 422 -22.03 -10.88 38.53
N GLU A 423 -23.19 -11.52 38.47
CA GLU A 423 -23.79 -11.95 37.21
C GLU A 423 -24.18 -10.75 36.34
N TYR A 424 -24.80 -9.71 36.94
CA TYR A 424 -25.08 -8.45 36.26
C TYR A 424 -23.81 -7.76 35.75
N ASP A 425 -22.74 -7.69 36.55
CA ASP A 425 -21.48 -7.05 36.14
C ASP A 425 -20.82 -7.80 34.98
N ALA A 426 -20.87 -9.13 34.99
CA ALA A 426 -20.39 -9.97 33.89
C ALA A 426 -21.22 -9.77 32.61
N ALA A 427 -22.55 -9.85 32.71
CA ALA A 427 -23.46 -9.61 31.60
C ALA A 427 -23.36 -8.19 31.05
N LYS A 428 -23.13 -7.19 31.92
CA LYS A 428 -22.96 -5.79 31.52
C LYS A 428 -21.64 -5.59 30.78
N LYS A 429 -20.58 -6.26 31.22
CA LYS A 429 -19.31 -6.28 30.52
C LYS A 429 -19.47 -6.88 29.12
N GLU A 430 -20.14 -8.02 29.00
CA GLU A 430 -20.45 -8.64 27.69
C GLU A 430 -21.32 -7.74 26.80
N PHE A 431 -22.35 -7.11 27.37
CA PHE A 431 -23.22 -6.16 26.66
C PHE A 431 -22.43 -4.93 26.16
N GLU A 432 -21.57 -4.34 26.99
CA GLU A 432 -20.72 -3.23 26.58
C GLU A 432 -19.66 -3.65 25.55
N GLU A 433 -19.15 -4.88 25.60
CA GLU A 433 -18.28 -5.44 24.55
C GLU A 433 -19.04 -5.63 23.24
N ALA A 434 -20.27 -6.15 23.28
CA ALA A 434 -21.14 -6.29 22.11
C ALA A 434 -21.53 -4.91 21.53
N LYS A 435 -21.84 -3.93 22.38
CA LYS A 435 -22.11 -2.55 21.98
C LYS A 435 -20.89 -1.89 21.36
N LYS A 436 -19.70 -2.09 21.93
CA LYS A 436 -18.42 -1.67 21.32
C LYS A 436 -18.21 -2.35 19.97
N GLN A 437 -18.60 -3.61 19.81
CA GLN A 437 -18.54 -4.32 18.53
C GLN A 437 -19.50 -3.69 17.50
N VAL A 438 -20.74 -3.40 17.87
CA VAL A 438 -21.71 -2.68 17.01
C VAL A 438 -21.20 -1.28 16.64
N MET A 439 -20.58 -0.58 17.59
CA MET A 439 -19.94 0.72 17.36
C MET A 439 -18.63 0.61 16.58
N ARG A 440 -17.92 -0.51 16.60
CA ARG A 440 -16.68 -0.71 15.80
C ARG A 440 -16.98 -0.73 14.30
N TYR A 441 -18.19 -1.11 13.90
CA TYR A 441 -18.67 -0.98 12.52
C TYR A 441 -19.12 0.44 12.16
N SER A 442 -18.70 1.47 12.91
CA SER A 442 -19.11 2.85 12.67
C SER A 442 -18.28 3.46 11.53
N ARG A 443 -18.86 3.38 10.33
CA ARG A 443 -18.54 4.18 9.13
C ARG A 443 -17.30 3.76 8.34
N SER A 444 -17.36 4.04 7.04
CA SER A 444 -16.18 3.95 6.18
C SER A 444 -15.19 5.04 6.58
N ARG A 445 -13.89 4.84 6.28
CA ARG A 445 -12.86 5.88 6.54
C ARG A 445 -13.15 7.19 5.82
N PHE A 446 -13.82 7.12 4.67
CA PHE A 446 -14.21 8.29 3.89
C PHE A 446 -15.35 9.06 4.56
N ASP A 447 -16.36 8.36 5.08
CA ASP A 447 -17.49 8.98 5.78
C ASP A 447 -17.10 9.54 7.15
N ALA A 448 -15.96 9.11 7.70
CA ALA A 448 -15.38 9.67 8.92
C ALA A 448 -14.69 11.04 8.70
N ILE A 449 -14.55 11.51 7.47
CA ILE A 449 -13.97 12.82 7.17
C ILE A 449 -14.99 13.92 7.54
N PRO A 450 -14.65 14.86 8.44
CA PRO A 450 -15.59 15.88 8.90
C PRO A 450 -16.13 16.77 7.78
N GLY A 451 -17.36 17.27 7.96
CA GLY A 451 -18.09 18.14 7.03
C GLY A 451 -17.26 19.29 6.45
N ASP A 452 -16.56 20.00 7.34
CA ASP A 452 -15.80 21.23 7.11
C ASP A 452 -14.47 21.06 6.36
N TYR A 453 -14.08 19.82 6.05
CA TYR A 453 -12.95 19.51 5.17
C TYR A 453 -13.35 19.51 3.71
N TRP A 454 -14.64 19.56 3.39
CA TRP A 454 -15.12 19.46 2.02
C TRP A 454 -15.65 20.78 1.52
N GLU A 455 -15.27 21.11 0.30
CA GLU A 455 -15.71 22.30 -0.42
C GLU A 455 -16.27 21.86 -1.76
N HIS A 456 -17.45 22.35 -2.15
CA HIS A 456 -18.01 22.07 -3.45
C HIS A 456 -17.71 23.24 -4.39
N ILE A 457 -16.81 23.01 -5.35
CA ILE A 457 -16.26 24.04 -6.24
C ILE A 457 -16.43 23.56 -7.68
N GLY A 458 -17.20 24.30 -8.47
CA GLY A 458 -17.36 24.01 -9.90
C GLY A 458 -17.93 22.63 -10.20
N GLY A 459 -18.86 22.11 -9.38
CA GLY A 459 -19.46 20.79 -9.58
C GLY A 459 -18.62 19.60 -9.10
N THR A 460 -17.50 19.87 -8.40
CA THR A 460 -16.60 18.86 -7.86
C THR A 460 -16.39 19.09 -6.36
N TRP A 461 -16.27 18.00 -5.60
CA TRP A 461 -15.87 18.07 -4.20
C TRP A 461 -14.35 18.13 -4.06
N LEU A 462 -13.88 19.10 -3.29
CA LEU A 462 -12.48 19.28 -2.92
C LEU A 462 -12.34 19.02 -1.42
N CYS A 463 -11.53 18.03 -1.05
CA CYS A 463 -11.20 17.73 0.34
C CYS A 463 -9.88 18.39 0.75
N ASN A 464 -9.91 19.12 1.86
CA ASN A 464 -8.73 19.71 2.50
C ASN A 464 -7.88 20.55 1.53
N GLY A 465 -8.49 21.15 0.51
CA GLY A 465 -7.80 21.93 -0.53
C GLY A 465 -6.97 21.12 -1.54
N ILE A 466 -6.85 19.79 -1.39
CA ILE A 466 -5.93 18.95 -2.17
C ILE A 466 -6.67 17.92 -3.03
N TRP A 467 -7.65 17.21 -2.45
CA TRP A 467 -8.20 15.99 -3.04
C TRP A 467 -9.51 16.27 -3.78
N LYS A 468 -9.45 16.31 -5.10
CA LYS A 468 -10.62 16.52 -5.97
C LYS A 468 -11.29 15.18 -6.28
N THR A 469 -12.59 15.06 -6.04
CA THR A 469 -13.34 13.90 -6.55
C THR A 469 -13.51 14.01 -8.07
N PRO A 470 -13.76 12.91 -8.78
CA PRO A 470 -14.29 12.98 -10.13
C PRO A 470 -15.64 13.70 -10.16
N GLU A 471 -15.99 14.30 -11.30
CA GLU A 471 -17.30 14.92 -11.51
C GLU A 471 -18.43 13.88 -11.31
N GLY A 472 -19.56 14.32 -10.73
CA GLY A 472 -20.72 13.47 -10.50
C GLY A 472 -20.58 12.46 -9.37
N VAL A 473 -19.44 12.42 -8.67
CA VAL A 473 -19.31 11.66 -7.42
C VAL A 473 -19.99 12.45 -6.31
N ASP A 474 -21.19 12.01 -5.95
CA ASP A 474 -21.93 12.63 -4.84
C ASP A 474 -21.33 12.21 -3.50
N ARG A 475 -21.05 13.18 -2.64
CA ARG A 475 -20.81 12.93 -1.23
C ARG A 475 -22.19 12.83 -0.63
N ASN A 476 -22.61 11.65 -0.16
CA ASN A 476 -23.87 11.53 0.57
C ASN A 476 -23.81 12.45 1.81
N PRO A 477 -24.44 13.64 1.78
CA PRO A 477 -24.22 14.67 2.81
C PRO A 477 -25.06 14.39 4.05
N GLU A 478 -25.91 13.36 4.02
CA GLU A 478 -26.95 13.10 5.02
C GLU A 478 -26.60 12.01 6.03
N LEU A 479 -25.34 11.58 6.16
CA LEU A 479 -24.97 10.74 7.31
C LEU A 479 -24.85 11.64 8.55
N PRO A 480 -25.79 11.60 9.52
CA PRO A 480 -25.70 12.42 10.72
C PRO A 480 -24.43 12.07 11.50
N GLU A 481 -23.83 13.07 12.16
CA GLU A 481 -22.62 12.97 12.98
C GLU A 481 -22.66 11.83 14.01
#